data_AF-A0A842M7V7-F1
#
_entry.id   AF-A0A842M7V7-F1
#
_cell.length_a   1.000
_cell.length_b   1.000
_cell.length_c   1.000
_cell.angle_alpha   90.00
_cell.angle_beta   90.00
_cell.angle_gamma   90.00
#
_symmetry.space_group_name_H-M   'P 1'
#
loop_
_entity.id
_entity.type
_entity.pdbx_description
1 polymer ?
#
loop_
_entity_poly.entity_id
_entity_poly.type
_entity_poly.pdbx_seq_one_letter_code
_entity_poly.pdbx_strand_id
1 'polypeptide(L)'
;KTYIYHCNSEFYLEPLKEMLEEKEIYGLAVLDRKEATIALLKGKRVEILKTLTSGVPGKHKAGGQSQRRFDRLIELAAHEFLKRIGEHMNEAFLSIPDLKGIIIGGPGHTKEDFVKGDYLHHEVKKKIITTVDTSYTGEFGIREVIDKSMDVLTEIDVMREKKLVQRFLTELINEDGLAAYGEEEVRNYLQMGAVEVLLLSEDLRAKRATYQCPSCNYKIDLTIKREEPRECPKCNDQMKIVDSKDLIDDLVEIAETVGSEVEIISTETEEGIQLLKAFGGMGAILRYRP
;
A
#
# COMPACT_ATOMS: atom_id res chain seq x y z
N LYS A 1 4.77 12.39 -26.10
CA LYS A 1 5.88 12.66 -25.18
C LYS A 1 6.03 14.17 -25.08
N THR A 2 5.66 14.75 -23.95
CA THR A 2 5.72 16.18 -23.67
C THR A 2 7.02 16.42 -22.90
N TYR A 3 7.93 17.21 -23.45
CA TYR A 3 9.15 17.63 -22.74
C TYR A 3 8.79 18.84 -21.87
N ILE A 4 9.12 18.80 -20.59
CA ILE A 4 8.91 19.90 -19.64
C ILE A 4 10.25 20.63 -19.48
N TYR A 5 10.27 21.93 -19.77
CA TYR A 5 11.40 22.80 -19.46
C TYR A 5 11.04 23.61 -18.20
N HIS A 6 11.84 23.45 -17.15
CA HIS A 6 11.66 24.15 -15.88
C HIS A 6 12.97 24.87 -15.53
N CYS A 7 12.92 26.20 -15.35
CA CYS A 7 14.08 27.02 -14.96
C CYS A 7 13.76 27.71 -13.64
N ASN A 8 14.33 27.22 -12.54
CA ASN A 8 14.14 27.77 -11.20
C ASN A 8 15.44 27.62 -10.39
N SER A 9 15.53 28.27 -9.23
CA SER A 9 16.67 28.13 -8.30
C SER A 9 16.76 26.75 -7.65
N GLU A 10 15.66 25.99 -7.66
CA GLU A 10 15.57 24.64 -7.12
C GLU A 10 15.28 23.62 -8.23
N PHE A 11 15.78 22.41 -8.06
CA PHE A 11 15.55 21.31 -9.01
C PHE A 11 14.10 20.85 -8.98
N TYR A 12 13.48 20.78 -10.15
CA TYR A 12 12.12 20.26 -10.31
C TYR A 12 12.12 18.72 -10.29
N LEU A 13 12.12 18.14 -9.09
CA LEU A 13 12.24 16.70 -8.86
C LEU A 13 10.89 15.96 -8.82
N GLU A 14 9.76 16.67 -8.78
CA GLU A 14 8.42 16.08 -8.66
C GLU A 14 8.15 14.97 -9.70
N PRO A 15 8.44 15.14 -11.00
CA PRO A 15 8.15 14.10 -11.98
C PRO A 15 8.97 12.82 -11.78
N LEU A 16 10.20 12.94 -11.24
CA LEU A 16 11.06 11.80 -10.96
C LEU A 16 10.61 11.05 -9.71
N LYS A 17 10.17 11.77 -8.67
CA LYS A 17 9.59 11.18 -7.46
C LYS A 17 8.34 10.36 -7.79
N GLU A 18 7.44 10.90 -8.61
CA GLU A 18 6.23 10.17 -9.06
C GLU A 18 6.54 8.93 -9.93
N MET A 19 7.72 8.86 -10.53
CA MET A 19 8.15 7.70 -11.30
C MET A 19 8.76 6.60 -10.45
N LEU A 20 9.29 6.94 -9.27
CA LEU A 20 9.94 6.03 -8.33
C LEU A 20 8.93 5.35 -7.38
N GLU A 21 7.78 5.96 -7.13
CA GLU A 21 6.72 5.33 -6.32
C GLU A 21 6.25 4.00 -6.94
N GLU A 22 6.22 2.95 -6.12
CA GLU A 22 5.64 1.66 -6.50
C GLU A 22 4.18 1.86 -6.93
N LYS A 23 3.88 1.47 -8.15
CA LYS A 23 2.53 1.67 -8.70
C LYS A 23 1.63 0.53 -8.26
N GLU A 24 0.99 0.75 -7.13
CA GLU A 24 -0.10 -0.09 -6.68
C GLU A 24 -1.17 -0.20 -7.76
N ILE A 25 -1.67 -1.42 -7.94
CA ILE A 25 -2.69 -1.73 -8.93
C ILE A 25 -4.01 -1.97 -8.18
N TYR A 26 -5.00 -1.13 -8.46
CA TYR A 26 -6.35 -1.25 -7.94
C TYR A 26 -7.35 -1.53 -9.06
N GLY A 27 -8.32 -2.40 -8.78
CA GLY A 27 -9.45 -2.66 -9.66
C GLY A 27 -10.57 -1.69 -9.35
N LEU A 28 -11.16 -1.08 -10.36
CA LEU A 28 -12.29 -0.17 -10.21
C LEU A 28 -13.46 -0.74 -11.01
N ALA A 29 -14.63 -0.81 -10.39
CA ALA A 29 -15.86 -1.17 -11.09
C ALA A 29 -16.95 -0.21 -10.69
N VAL A 30 -17.58 0.45 -11.66
CA VAL A 30 -18.77 1.27 -11.42
C VAL A 30 -19.95 0.58 -12.08
N LEU A 31 -21.00 0.32 -11.31
CA LEU A 31 -22.16 -0.42 -11.78
C LEU A 31 -23.48 0.27 -11.43
N ASP A 32 -24.41 0.20 -12.35
CA ASP A 32 -25.81 0.56 -12.20
C ASP A 32 -26.68 -0.51 -12.87
N ARG A 33 -28.00 -0.39 -12.78
CA ARG A 33 -28.96 -1.22 -13.51
C ARG A 33 -28.88 -1.08 -15.03
N LYS A 34 -28.32 0.03 -15.54
CA LYS A 34 -28.25 0.31 -16.99
C LYS A 34 -26.90 -0.02 -17.62
N GLU A 35 -25.82 0.21 -16.90
CA GLU A 35 -24.48 0.03 -17.44
C GLU A 35 -23.48 -0.27 -16.31
N ALA A 36 -22.35 -0.85 -16.69
CA ALA A 36 -21.23 -1.08 -15.80
C ALA A 36 -19.92 -0.82 -16.54
N THR A 37 -18.96 -0.24 -15.86
CA THR A 37 -17.61 0.04 -16.38
C THR A 37 -16.59 -0.57 -15.44
N ILE A 38 -15.68 -1.36 -16.01
CA ILE A 38 -14.59 -2.02 -15.30
C ILE A 38 -13.29 -1.35 -15.77
N ALA A 39 -12.50 -0.90 -14.83
CA ALA A 39 -11.24 -0.21 -15.07
C ALA A 39 -10.17 -0.69 -14.10
N LEU A 40 -8.94 -0.32 -14.41
CA LEU A 40 -7.76 -0.58 -13.62
C LEU A 40 -7.06 0.74 -13.33
N LEU A 41 -6.69 0.96 -12.08
CA LEU A 41 -5.89 2.08 -11.64
C LEU A 41 -4.46 1.58 -11.41
N LYS A 42 -3.51 2.11 -12.18
CA LYS A 42 -2.07 1.83 -12.05
C LYS A 42 -1.37 3.14 -11.67
N GLY A 43 -1.13 3.36 -10.38
CA GLY A 43 -0.72 4.68 -9.87
C GLY A 43 -1.73 5.76 -10.30
N LYS A 44 -1.29 6.75 -11.08
CA LYS A 44 -2.16 7.83 -11.58
C LYS A 44 -2.90 7.52 -12.89
N ARG A 45 -2.66 6.38 -13.53
CA ARG A 45 -3.24 6.05 -14.83
C ARG A 45 -4.46 5.14 -14.68
N VAL A 46 -5.56 5.56 -15.30
CA VAL A 46 -6.78 4.76 -15.41
C VAL A 46 -6.82 4.09 -16.77
N GLU A 47 -6.98 2.78 -16.78
CA GLU A 47 -7.14 1.96 -17.97
C GLU A 47 -8.54 1.33 -17.95
N ILE A 48 -9.41 1.74 -18.86
CA ILE A 48 -10.76 1.17 -18.98
C ILE A 48 -10.65 -0.17 -19.70
N LEU A 49 -10.99 -1.25 -19.00
CA LEU A 49 -10.91 -2.60 -19.53
C LEU A 49 -12.17 -2.94 -20.33
N LYS A 50 -13.35 -2.59 -19.78
CA LYS A 50 -14.63 -2.95 -20.39
C LYS A 50 -15.77 -2.05 -19.96
N THR A 51 -16.64 -1.74 -20.90
CA THR A 51 -17.93 -1.09 -20.65
C THR A 51 -19.05 -2.01 -21.11
N LEU A 52 -20.04 -2.21 -20.25
CA LEU A 52 -21.15 -3.14 -20.42
C LEU A 52 -22.46 -2.38 -20.33
N THR A 53 -23.40 -2.70 -21.21
CA THR A 53 -24.77 -2.16 -21.18
C THR A 53 -25.76 -3.26 -20.83
N SER A 54 -26.74 -2.96 -19.96
CA SER A 54 -27.63 -3.98 -19.41
C SER A 54 -28.64 -4.52 -20.40
N GLY A 55 -29.15 -3.66 -21.28
CA GLY A 55 -30.30 -4.00 -22.14
C GLY A 55 -31.58 -4.27 -21.35
N VAL A 56 -31.59 -3.98 -20.04
CA VAL A 56 -32.73 -4.21 -19.16
C VAL A 56 -33.82 -3.20 -19.51
N PRO A 57 -35.07 -3.66 -19.76
CA PRO A 57 -36.18 -2.75 -20.02
C PRO A 57 -36.39 -1.78 -18.85
N GLY A 58 -36.61 -0.51 -19.16
CA GLY A 58 -36.99 0.48 -18.16
C GLY A 58 -38.36 0.20 -17.54
N LYS A 59 -38.74 1.01 -16.53
CA LYS A 59 -40.07 0.89 -15.90
C LYS A 59 -41.17 1.00 -16.95
N HIS A 60 -42.07 0.02 -16.95
CA HIS A 60 -43.22 0.00 -17.85
C HIS A 60 -44.38 0.81 -17.28
N LYS A 61 -45.14 1.49 -18.16
CA LYS A 61 -46.39 2.20 -17.79
C LYS A 61 -47.63 1.26 -17.75
N ALA A 62 -47.47 -0.01 -18.08
CA ALA A 62 -48.57 -0.97 -18.17
C ALA A 62 -49.02 -1.41 -16.76
N GLY A 63 -50.18 -0.93 -16.32
CA GLY A 63 -50.83 -1.38 -15.10
C GLY A 63 -51.74 -2.60 -15.32
N GLY A 64 -52.20 -3.23 -14.23
CA GLY A 64 -53.16 -4.34 -14.26
C GLY A 64 -52.54 -5.72 -14.03
N GLN A 65 -53.18 -6.79 -14.51
CA GLN A 65 -52.79 -8.17 -14.21
C GLN A 65 -51.40 -8.56 -14.75
N SER A 66 -50.92 -7.90 -15.80
CA SER A 66 -49.61 -8.17 -16.40
C SER A 66 -48.45 -7.46 -15.70
N GLN A 67 -48.69 -6.51 -14.81
CA GLN A 67 -47.65 -5.70 -14.18
C GLN A 67 -46.61 -6.58 -13.44
N ARG A 68 -47.09 -7.50 -12.60
CA ARG A 68 -46.23 -8.45 -11.86
C ARG A 68 -45.37 -9.33 -12.78
N ARG A 69 -45.86 -9.63 -13.98
CA ARG A 69 -45.12 -10.42 -14.97
C ARG A 69 -43.95 -9.62 -15.54
N PHE A 70 -44.19 -8.36 -15.89
CA PHE A 70 -43.16 -7.47 -16.41
C PHE A 70 -42.10 -7.14 -15.35
N ASP A 71 -42.52 -6.90 -14.11
CA ASP A 71 -41.58 -6.66 -12.99
C ASP A 71 -40.64 -7.86 -12.80
N ARG A 72 -41.17 -9.08 -12.82
CA ARG A 72 -40.34 -10.31 -12.73
C ARG A 72 -39.36 -10.45 -13.91
N LEU A 73 -39.78 -10.11 -15.12
CA LEU A 73 -38.87 -10.14 -16.29
C LEU A 73 -37.76 -9.10 -16.18
N ILE A 74 -38.06 -7.92 -15.67
CA ILE A 74 -37.06 -6.87 -15.42
C ILE A 74 -36.08 -7.34 -14.33
N GLU A 75 -36.57 -7.92 -13.24
CA GLU A 75 -35.71 -8.44 -12.16
C GLU A 75 -34.80 -9.57 -12.64
N LEU A 76 -35.34 -10.51 -13.44
CA LEU A 76 -34.54 -11.58 -14.03
C LEU A 76 -33.44 -11.02 -14.95
N ALA A 77 -33.78 -10.07 -15.83
CA ALA A 77 -32.81 -9.43 -16.72
C ALA A 77 -31.75 -8.64 -15.94
N ALA A 78 -32.13 -7.98 -14.85
CA ALA A 78 -31.19 -7.29 -13.97
C ALA A 78 -30.23 -8.29 -13.28
N HIS A 79 -30.74 -9.42 -12.81
CA HIS A 79 -29.93 -10.48 -12.22
C HIS A 79 -28.95 -11.09 -13.23
N GLU A 80 -29.39 -11.36 -14.46
CA GLU A 80 -28.51 -11.82 -15.55
C GLU A 80 -27.43 -10.78 -15.88
N PHE A 81 -27.77 -9.49 -15.85
CA PHE A 81 -26.79 -8.44 -16.07
C PHE A 81 -25.72 -8.40 -14.96
N LEU A 82 -26.12 -8.50 -13.69
CA LEU A 82 -25.18 -8.60 -12.57
C LEU A 82 -24.27 -9.82 -12.71
N LYS A 83 -24.80 -10.98 -13.10
CA LYS A 83 -24.00 -12.17 -13.35
C LYS A 83 -22.95 -11.94 -14.44
N ARG A 84 -23.34 -11.31 -15.56
CA ARG A 84 -22.43 -10.97 -16.66
C ARG A 84 -21.34 -9.97 -16.24
N ILE A 85 -21.66 -9.02 -15.36
CA ILE A 85 -20.66 -8.11 -14.77
C ILE A 85 -19.67 -8.92 -13.94
N GLY A 86 -20.15 -9.82 -13.08
CA GLY A 86 -19.32 -10.67 -12.24
C GLY A 86 -18.35 -11.53 -13.04
N GLU A 87 -18.81 -12.16 -14.12
CA GLU A 87 -17.97 -12.93 -15.05
C GLU A 87 -16.83 -12.08 -15.63
N HIS A 88 -17.12 -10.89 -16.15
CA HIS A 88 -16.09 -10.02 -16.70
C HIS A 88 -15.15 -9.42 -15.64
N MET A 89 -15.63 -9.17 -14.42
CA MET A 89 -14.77 -8.76 -13.32
C MET A 89 -13.82 -9.89 -12.92
N ASN A 90 -14.30 -11.14 -12.88
CA ASN A 90 -13.46 -12.30 -12.58
C ASN A 90 -12.37 -12.47 -13.65
N GLU A 91 -12.74 -12.42 -14.94
CA GLU A 91 -11.78 -12.48 -16.05
C GLU A 91 -10.73 -11.37 -15.97
N ALA A 92 -11.17 -10.13 -15.72
CA ALA A 92 -10.28 -8.97 -15.66
C ALA A 92 -9.33 -9.04 -14.46
N PHE A 93 -9.84 -9.31 -13.26
CA PHE A 93 -9.07 -9.18 -12.02
C PHE A 93 -8.28 -10.43 -11.65
N LEU A 94 -8.73 -11.63 -12.01
CA LEU A 94 -7.94 -12.86 -11.78
C LEU A 94 -6.69 -12.92 -12.67
N SER A 95 -6.72 -12.25 -13.82
CA SER A 95 -5.56 -12.18 -14.72
C SER A 95 -4.40 -11.33 -14.18
N ILE A 96 -4.64 -10.57 -13.09
CA ILE A 96 -3.68 -9.59 -12.54
C ILE A 96 -3.20 -10.08 -11.16
N PRO A 97 -1.98 -10.64 -11.04
CA PRO A 97 -1.47 -11.16 -9.78
C PRO A 97 -1.28 -10.04 -8.73
N ASP A 98 -0.78 -8.87 -9.15
CA ASP A 98 -0.38 -7.76 -8.26
C ASP A 98 -1.53 -6.82 -7.87
N LEU A 99 -2.78 -7.28 -7.98
CA LEU A 99 -3.97 -6.51 -7.63
C LEU A 99 -4.09 -6.39 -6.10
N LYS A 100 -3.84 -5.18 -5.55
CA LYS A 100 -3.94 -4.89 -4.11
C LYS A 100 -5.38 -4.94 -3.61
N GLY A 101 -6.32 -4.43 -4.39
CA GLY A 101 -7.73 -4.56 -4.07
C GLY A 101 -8.66 -3.96 -5.12
N ILE A 102 -9.95 -4.04 -4.84
CA ILE A 102 -11.03 -3.69 -5.77
C ILE A 102 -12.00 -2.73 -5.06
N ILE A 103 -12.37 -1.67 -5.77
CA ILE A 103 -13.34 -0.69 -5.30
C ILE A 103 -14.54 -0.71 -6.22
N ILE A 104 -15.73 -0.81 -5.62
CA ILE A 104 -16.99 -0.91 -6.36
C ILE A 104 -17.82 0.35 -6.14
N GLY A 105 -17.97 1.14 -7.19
CA GLY A 105 -18.85 2.31 -7.22
C GLY A 105 -20.22 1.99 -7.79
N GLY A 106 -21.20 2.82 -7.47
CA GLY A 106 -22.49 2.79 -8.13
C GLY A 106 -23.56 3.63 -7.44
N PRO A 107 -24.53 4.15 -8.19
CA PRO A 107 -25.66 4.87 -7.61
C PRO A 107 -26.58 3.93 -6.84
N GLY A 108 -27.00 4.36 -5.65
CA GLY A 108 -27.96 3.65 -4.82
C GLY A 108 -27.46 2.28 -4.35
N HIS A 109 -28.40 1.34 -4.18
CA HIS A 109 -28.15 0.08 -3.45
C HIS A 109 -27.68 -1.06 -4.37
N THR A 110 -27.66 -0.85 -5.70
CA THR A 110 -27.35 -1.91 -6.67
C THR A 110 -25.94 -2.50 -6.46
N LYS A 111 -24.97 -1.69 -6.02
CA LYS A 111 -23.62 -2.15 -5.66
C LYS A 111 -23.60 -3.04 -4.43
N GLU A 112 -24.42 -2.76 -3.43
CA GLU A 112 -24.52 -3.60 -2.23
C GLU A 112 -25.14 -4.95 -2.55
N ASP A 113 -26.20 -4.95 -3.36
CA ASP A 113 -26.85 -6.18 -3.83
C ASP A 113 -25.87 -7.03 -4.65
N PHE A 114 -25.03 -6.40 -5.46
CA PHE A 114 -23.99 -7.06 -6.22
C PHE A 114 -22.91 -7.69 -5.33
N VAL A 115 -22.41 -6.95 -4.32
CA VAL A 115 -21.39 -7.46 -3.39
C VAL A 115 -21.93 -8.56 -2.47
N LYS A 116 -23.17 -8.40 -1.99
CA LYS A 116 -23.86 -9.41 -1.15
C LYS A 116 -24.18 -10.67 -1.96
N GLY A 117 -24.52 -10.50 -3.23
CA GLY A 117 -24.81 -11.58 -4.17
C GLY A 117 -23.62 -12.52 -4.42
N ASP A 118 -23.93 -13.64 -5.07
CA ASP A 118 -22.98 -14.68 -5.44
C ASP A 118 -22.60 -14.58 -6.93
N TYR A 119 -22.14 -13.40 -7.34
CA TYR A 119 -21.74 -13.11 -8.72
C TYR A 119 -20.22 -13.11 -8.94
N LEU A 120 -19.45 -12.89 -7.88
CA LEU A 120 -18.00 -12.77 -7.92
C LEU A 120 -17.33 -14.02 -7.38
N HIS A 121 -16.18 -14.37 -7.98
CA HIS A 121 -15.35 -15.44 -7.47
C HIS A 121 -14.85 -15.10 -6.06
N HIS A 122 -14.69 -16.11 -5.20
CA HIS A 122 -14.36 -15.91 -3.79
C HIS A 122 -13.05 -15.14 -3.57
N GLU A 123 -12.05 -15.32 -4.44
CA GLU A 123 -10.78 -14.58 -4.39
C GLU A 123 -10.96 -13.10 -4.71
N VAL A 124 -11.76 -12.80 -5.74
CA VAL A 124 -12.08 -11.42 -6.14
C VAL A 124 -12.90 -10.73 -5.05
N LYS A 125 -13.85 -11.46 -4.44
CA LYS A 125 -14.69 -10.95 -3.36
C LYS A 125 -13.89 -10.59 -2.10
N LYS A 126 -12.85 -11.37 -1.77
CA LYS A 126 -11.93 -11.05 -0.65
C LYS A 126 -11.08 -9.82 -0.90
N LYS A 127 -10.80 -9.50 -2.16
CA LYS A 127 -10.05 -8.30 -2.56
C LYS A 127 -10.89 -7.03 -2.60
N ILE A 128 -12.20 -7.09 -2.34
CA ILE A 128 -13.04 -5.89 -2.30
C ILE A 128 -12.70 -5.09 -1.04
N ILE A 129 -12.24 -3.86 -1.25
CA ILE A 129 -11.87 -2.94 -0.19
C ILE A 129 -13.10 -2.24 0.35
N THR A 130 -13.84 -1.56 -0.53
CA THR A 130 -14.97 -0.72 -0.16
C THR A 130 -15.97 -0.56 -1.30
N THR A 131 -17.15 -0.06 -0.95
CA THR A 131 -18.19 0.34 -1.90
C THR A 131 -18.44 1.84 -1.81
N VAL A 132 -18.46 2.53 -2.94
CA VAL A 132 -18.58 3.99 -3.01
C VAL A 132 -19.88 4.41 -3.68
N ASP A 133 -20.62 5.33 -3.08
CA ASP A 133 -21.76 5.98 -3.73
C ASP A 133 -21.28 6.93 -4.82
N THR A 134 -21.73 6.71 -6.06
CA THR A 134 -21.47 7.60 -7.19
C THR A 134 -22.76 8.20 -7.72
N SER A 135 -22.65 9.40 -8.29
CA SER A 135 -23.76 10.10 -8.95
C SER A 135 -23.93 9.65 -10.39
N TYR A 136 -22.82 9.25 -11.01
CA TYR A 136 -22.75 8.85 -12.41
C TYR A 136 -22.16 7.46 -12.58
N THR A 137 -22.41 6.89 -13.75
CA THR A 137 -21.80 5.67 -14.27
C THR A 137 -20.88 5.98 -15.45
N GLY A 138 -20.22 4.96 -16.01
CA GLY A 138 -19.27 5.17 -17.10
C GLY A 138 -17.92 5.69 -16.62
N GLU A 139 -17.20 6.35 -17.52
CA GLU A 139 -15.87 6.91 -17.22
C GLU A 139 -15.91 8.00 -16.14
N PHE A 140 -16.97 8.80 -16.11
CA PHE A 140 -17.15 9.84 -15.09
C PHE A 140 -17.38 9.24 -13.71
N GLY A 141 -18.14 8.15 -13.61
CA GLY A 141 -18.30 7.41 -12.37
C GLY A 141 -16.97 6.86 -11.85
N ILE A 142 -16.09 6.39 -12.74
CA ILE A 142 -14.76 5.88 -12.34
C ILE A 142 -13.92 6.98 -11.70
N ARG A 143 -13.96 8.21 -12.24
CA ARG A 143 -13.26 9.35 -11.63
C ARG A 143 -13.80 9.68 -10.24
N GLU A 144 -15.12 9.69 -10.08
CA GLU A 144 -15.76 9.93 -8.78
C GLU A 144 -15.40 8.85 -7.74
N VAL A 145 -15.30 7.59 -8.17
CA VAL A 145 -14.79 6.52 -7.29
C VAL A 145 -13.37 6.80 -6.86
N ILE A 146 -12.48 7.16 -7.79
CA ILE A 146 -11.07 7.45 -7.48
C ILE A 146 -10.98 8.55 -6.43
N ASP A 147 -11.64 9.69 -6.67
CA ASP A 147 -11.57 10.84 -5.78
C ASP A 147 -12.08 10.51 -4.37
N LYS A 148 -13.21 9.79 -4.26
CA LYS A 148 -13.78 9.38 -2.97
C LYS A 148 -13.03 8.24 -2.28
N SER A 149 -12.23 7.50 -3.03
CA SER A 149 -11.50 6.34 -2.50
C SER A 149 -10.12 6.72 -1.96
N MET A 150 -9.56 7.86 -2.36
CA MET A 150 -8.25 8.30 -1.86
C MET A 150 -8.22 8.35 -0.33
N ASP A 151 -9.25 8.93 0.29
CA ASP A 151 -9.34 9.00 1.75
C ASP A 151 -9.38 7.60 2.40
N VAL A 152 -10.15 6.69 1.80
CA VAL A 152 -10.30 5.31 2.31
C VAL A 152 -9.02 4.50 2.14
N LEU A 153 -8.30 4.68 1.03
CA LEU A 153 -7.02 4.00 0.79
C LEU A 153 -5.96 4.45 1.79
N THR A 154 -5.83 5.77 2.00
CA THR A 154 -4.92 6.31 3.02
C THR A 154 -5.28 5.79 4.41
N GLU A 155 -6.57 5.73 4.76
CA GLU A 155 -7.01 5.18 6.05
C GLU A 155 -6.61 3.71 6.21
N ILE A 156 -6.68 2.91 5.14
CA ILE A 156 -6.28 1.49 5.17
C ILE A 156 -4.78 1.33 5.37
N ASP A 157 -3.96 2.14 4.69
CA ASP A 157 -2.51 2.11 4.86
C ASP A 157 -2.13 2.46 6.30
N VAL A 158 -2.73 3.53 6.83
CA VAL A 158 -2.59 3.92 8.24
C VAL A 158 -3.04 2.79 9.19
N MET A 159 -4.16 2.13 8.91
CA MET A 159 -4.62 0.99 9.72
C MET A 159 -3.66 -0.20 9.65
N ARG A 160 -3.04 -0.45 8.50
CA ARG A 160 -2.04 -1.52 8.31
C ARG A 160 -0.80 -1.23 9.13
N GLU A 161 -0.26 -0.01 9.04
CA GLU A 161 0.87 0.44 9.86
C GLU A 161 0.58 0.27 11.35
N LYS A 162 -0.58 0.76 11.82
CA LYS A 162 -1.01 0.61 13.22
C LYS A 162 -1.05 -0.84 13.67
N LYS A 163 -1.62 -1.73 12.85
CA LYS A 163 -1.70 -3.16 13.17
C LYS A 163 -0.33 -3.81 13.26
N LEU A 164 0.62 -3.41 12.41
CA LEU A 164 2.00 -3.91 12.46
C LEU A 164 2.72 -3.45 13.73
N VAL A 165 2.63 -2.16 14.08
CA VAL A 165 3.23 -1.65 15.31
C VAL A 165 2.58 -2.27 16.55
N GLN A 166 1.25 -2.45 16.57
CA GLN A 166 0.56 -3.14 17.66
C GLN A 166 1.00 -4.60 17.79
N ARG A 167 1.19 -5.32 16.66
CA ARG A 167 1.77 -6.67 16.67
C ARG A 167 3.16 -6.66 17.29
N PHE A 168 4.03 -5.73 16.86
CA PHE A 168 5.36 -5.56 17.43
C PHE A 168 5.34 -5.29 18.95
N LEU A 169 4.48 -4.38 19.42
CA LEU A 169 4.33 -4.09 20.85
C LEU A 169 3.82 -5.30 21.64
N THR A 170 2.89 -6.07 21.07
CA THR A 170 2.36 -7.29 21.69
C THR A 170 3.47 -8.32 21.87
N GLU A 171 4.27 -8.53 20.83
CA GLU A 171 5.44 -9.42 20.89
C GLU A 171 6.47 -8.89 21.90
N LEU A 172 6.71 -7.59 21.98
CA LEU A 172 7.70 -7.03 22.91
C LEU A 172 7.32 -7.22 24.39
N ILE A 173 6.03 -7.22 24.72
CA ILE A 173 5.54 -7.38 26.09
C ILE A 173 5.64 -8.85 26.57
N ASN A 174 5.57 -9.81 25.65
CA ASN A 174 5.65 -11.23 25.98
C ASN A 174 7.08 -11.64 26.33
N GLU A 175 7.29 -12.41 27.41
CA GLU A 175 8.63 -12.86 27.84
C GLU A 175 9.32 -13.71 26.75
N ASP A 176 8.56 -14.59 26.08
CA ASP A 176 8.98 -15.40 24.94
C ASP A 176 8.67 -14.74 23.57
N GLY A 177 8.45 -13.44 23.57
CA GLY A 177 8.04 -12.71 22.38
C GLY A 177 9.09 -12.65 21.27
N LEU A 178 8.61 -12.48 20.05
CA LEU A 178 9.42 -12.44 18.83
C LEU A 178 9.59 -11.00 18.35
N ALA A 179 10.14 -10.13 19.20
CA ALA A 179 10.43 -8.74 18.86
C ALA A 179 11.84 -8.34 19.27
N ALA A 180 12.43 -7.42 18.50
CA ALA A 180 13.72 -6.82 18.78
C ALA A 180 13.67 -5.31 18.51
N TYR A 181 14.44 -4.53 19.26
CA TYR A 181 14.48 -3.08 19.10
C TYR A 181 15.89 -2.55 19.33
N GLY A 182 16.15 -1.36 18.79
CA GLY A 182 17.49 -0.78 18.82
C GLY A 182 18.39 -1.34 17.73
N GLU A 183 19.29 -0.50 17.23
CA GLU A 183 20.03 -0.78 16.00
C GLU A 183 20.91 -2.03 16.09
N GLU A 184 21.67 -2.19 17.17
CA GLU A 184 22.62 -3.30 17.30
C GLU A 184 21.93 -4.65 17.29
N GLU A 185 20.84 -4.78 18.05
CA GLU A 185 20.08 -6.02 18.15
C GLU A 185 19.33 -6.32 16.85
N VAL A 186 18.62 -5.32 16.31
CA VAL A 186 17.90 -5.44 15.02
C VAL A 186 18.86 -5.83 13.90
N ARG A 187 20.01 -5.17 13.80
CA ARG A 187 21.01 -5.47 12.76
C ARG A 187 21.57 -6.88 12.90
N ASN A 188 21.86 -7.33 14.12
CA ASN A 188 22.37 -8.67 14.36
C ASN A 188 21.36 -9.74 13.91
N TYR A 189 20.08 -9.60 14.32
CA TYR A 189 19.04 -10.53 13.90
C TYR A 189 18.72 -10.44 12.40
N LEU A 190 18.83 -9.25 11.81
CA LEU A 190 18.67 -9.06 10.37
C LEU A 190 19.77 -9.80 9.60
N GLN A 191 21.04 -9.69 10.03
CA GLN A 191 22.16 -10.42 9.45
C GLN A 191 22.04 -11.95 9.61
N MET A 192 21.40 -12.40 10.69
CA MET A 192 21.09 -13.82 10.93
C MET A 192 19.89 -14.32 10.10
N GLY A 193 19.15 -13.45 9.42
CA GLY A 193 17.92 -13.81 8.70
C GLY A 193 16.75 -14.17 9.62
N ALA A 194 16.82 -13.79 10.90
CA ALA A 194 15.79 -14.07 11.90
C ALA A 194 14.61 -13.09 11.84
N VAL A 195 14.75 -11.95 11.15
CA VAL A 195 13.71 -10.92 11.04
C VAL A 195 12.65 -11.30 10.00
N GLU A 196 11.39 -11.31 10.41
CA GLU A 196 10.22 -11.43 9.51
C GLU A 196 9.93 -10.09 8.86
N VAL A 197 9.68 -9.07 9.70
CA VAL A 197 9.28 -7.73 9.30
C VAL A 197 10.16 -6.72 10.04
N LEU A 198 10.87 -5.89 9.28
CA LEU A 198 11.64 -4.76 9.77
C LEU A 198 10.75 -3.50 9.75
N LEU A 199 10.60 -2.84 10.89
CA LEU A 199 9.84 -1.61 11.05
C LEU A 199 10.81 -0.44 11.16
N LEU A 200 10.75 0.50 10.22
CA LEU A 200 11.57 1.71 10.19
C LEU A 200 10.67 2.94 10.24
N SER A 201 11.01 3.92 11.05
CA SER A 201 10.31 5.21 11.02
C SER A 201 10.76 6.05 9.83
N GLU A 202 9.82 6.70 9.14
CA GLU A 202 10.12 7.62 8.02
C GLU A 202 11.07 8.77 8.42
N ASP A 203 11.02 9.19 9.69
CA ASP A 203 11.75 10.34 10.23
C ASP A 203 13.09 9.95 10.86
N LEU A 204 13.56 8.73 10.58
CA LEU A 204 14.83 8.21 11.06
C LEU A 204 16.02 8.90 10.37
N ARG A 205 16.41 10.07 10.89
CA ARG A 205 17.57 10.82 10.39
C ARG A 205 18.87 10.32 11.01
N ALA A 206 19.38 9.21 10.51
CA ALA A 206 20.66 8.64 10.91
C ALA A 206 21.44 8.14 9.70
N LYS A 207 22.77 8.22 9.76
CA LYS A 207 23.66 7.70 8.72
C LYS A 207 24.58 6.65 9.31
N ARG A 208 24.84 5.59 8.56
CA ARG A 208 25.89 4.62 8.85
C ARG A 208 27.18 5.12 8.20
N ALA A 209 28.19 5.42 8.99
CA ALA A 209 29.48 5.92 8.53
C ALA A 209 30.61 4.95 8.88
N THR A 210 31.44 4.64 7.89
CA THR A 210 32.67 3.88 8.09
C THR A 210 33.82 4.85 8.34
N TYR A 211 34.29 4.87 9.58
CA TYR A 211 35.47 5.62 9.98
C TYR A 211 36.71 4.78 9.76
N GLN A 212 37.71 5.34 9.10
CA GLN A 212 39.02 4.72 8.92
C GLN A 212 40.10 5.62 9.52
N CYS A 213 40.95 5.04 10.37
CA CYS A 213 42.11 5.74 10.89
C CYS A 213 43.21 5.78 9.82
N PRO A 214 43.74 6.97 9.46
CA PRO A 214 44.82 7.07 8.48
C PRO A 214 46.15 6.48 8.97
N SER A 215 46.38 6.48 10.29
CA SER A 215 47.66 6.04 10.87
C SER A 215 47.78 4.55 11.12
N CYS A 216 46.70 3.86 11.49
CA CYS A 216 46.72 2.42 11.79
C CYS A 216 45.76 1.57 10.94
N ASN A 217 45.05 2.20 9.99
CA ASN A 217 44.09 1.56 9.10
C ASN A 217 42.91 0.84 9.79
N TYR A 218 42.68 1.13 11.09
CA TYR A 218 41.55 0.58 11.85
C TYR A 218 40.24 1.14 11.29
N LYS A 219 39.28 0.26 11.02
CA LYS A 219 37.94 0.61 10.54
C LYS A 219 36.91 0.37 11.63
N ILE A 220 35.97 1.30 11.77
CA ILE A 220 34.82 1.15 12.64
C ILE A 220 33.58 1.70 11.94
N ASP A 221 32.50 0.92 11.95
CA ASP A 221 31.23 1.33 11.41
C ASP A 221 30.35 1.83 12.56
N LEU A 222 29.90 3.06 12.47
CA LEU A 222 29.10 3.71 13.50
C LEU A 222 27.91 4.41 12.88
N THR A 223 26.82 4.41 13.63
CA THR A 223 25.63 5.17 13.29
C THR A 223 25.70 6.53 13.94
N ILE A 224 25.62 7.56 13.11
CA ILE A 224 25.77 8.95 13.51
C ILE A 224 24.54 9.75 13.09
N LYS A 225 24.05 10.60 14.00
CA LYS A 225 23.03 11.61 13.66
C LYS A 225 23.66 12.90 13.13
N ARG A 226 24.90 13.17 13.53
CA ARG A 226 25.72 14.31 13.11
C ARG A 226 27.17 13.84 12.95
N GLU A 227 27.86 14.41 11.97
CA GLU A 227 29.27 14.16 11.74
C GLU A 227 30.08 14.77 12.88
N GLU A 228 30.52 13.92 13.80
CA GLU A 228 31.40 14.32 14.89
C GLU A 228 32.80 13.73 14.68
N PRO A 229 33.86 14.53 14.89
CA PRO A 229 35.22 14.02 14.84
C PRO A 229 35.44 13.04 15.99
N ARG A 230 35.96 11.85 15.67
CA ARG A 230 36.26 10.81 16.65
C ARG A 230 37.73 10.43 16.65
N GLU A 231 38.24 10.12 17.83
CA GLU A 231 39.60 9.62 18.03
C GLU A 231 39.65 8.10 17.89
N CYS A 232 40.74 7.60 17.32
CA CYS A 232 40.93 6.17 17.12
C CYS A 232 41.28 5.48 18.46
N PRO A 233 40.56 4.42 18.86
CA PRO A 233 40.83 3.72 20.12
C PRO A 233 42.20 3.00 20.15
N LYS A 234 42.87 2.81 19.00
CA LYS A 234 44.18 2.15 18.93
C LYS A 234 45.38 3.10 18.95
N CYS A 235 45.27 4.29 18.36
CA CYS A 235 46.40 5.20 18.19
C CYS A 235 46.11 6.66 18.54
N ASN A 236 44.91 6.93 19.08
CA ASN A 236 44.44 8.25 19.52
C ASN A 236 44.48 9.35 18.47
N ASP A 237 44.53 8.97 17.19
CA ASP A 237 44.55 9.87 16.04
C ASP A 237 43.14 10.10 15.49
N GLN A 238 42.90 11.23 14.82
CA GLN A 238 41.59 11.56 14.29
C GLN A 238 41.19 10.63 13.14
N MET A 239 40.03 9.98 13.27
CA MET A 239 39.48 9.12 12.23
C MET A 239 38.75 9.94 11.18
N LYS A 240 38.86 9.51 9.91
CA LYS A 240 38.15 10.14 8.79
C LYS A 240 37.00 9.24 8.34
N ILE A 241 35.91 9.85 7.91
CA ILE A 241 34.80 9.16 7.26
C ILE A 241 35.26 8.81 5.84
N VAL A 242 35.23 7.52 5.50
CA VAL A 242 35.59 7.01 4.16
C VAL A 242 34.35 6.70 3.34
N ASP A 243 33.31 6.23 4.02
CA ASP A 243 32.02 5.94 3.42
C ASP A 243 30.91 6.37 4.37
N SER A 244 29.80 6.82 3.81
CA SER A 244 28.61 7.20 4.57
C SER A 244 27.36 6.92 3.76
N LYS A 245 26.45 6.18 4.36
CA LYS A 245 25.18 5.79 3.76
C LYS A 245 24.02 6.13 4.69
N ASP A 246 22.84 6.39 4.14
CA ASP A 246 21.64 6.51 4.95
C ASP A 246 21.37 5.19 5.70
N LEU A 247 20.93 5.29 6.96
CA LEU A 247 20.68 4.10 7.77
C LEU A 247 19.48 3.29 7.25
N ILE A 248 18.46 3.95 6.71
CA ILE A 248 17.30 3.29 6.11
C ILE A 248 17.77 2.48 4.90
N ASP A 249 18.49 3.13 3.98
CA ASP A 249 19.00 2.47 2.76
C ASP A 249 19.96 1.31 3.07
N ASP A 250 20.76 1.42 4.13
CA ASP A 250 21.65 0.36 4.60
C ASP A 250 20.87 -0.86 5.12
N LEU A 251 19.85 -0.63 5.96
CA LEU A 251 19.06 -1.72 6.52
C LEU A 251 18.15 -2.38 5.47
N VAL A 252 17.61 -1.61 4.52
CA VAL A 252 16.80 -2.13 3.40
C VAL A 252 17.63 -3.10 2.55
N GLU A 253 18.85 -2.75 2.16
CA GLU A 253 19.71 -3.65 1.37
C GLU A 253 20.03 -4.96 2.10
N ILE A 254 20.28 -4.90 3.41
CA ILE A 254 20.49 -6.11 4.21
C ILE A 254 19.22 -6.94 4.23
N ALA A 255 18.06 -6.33 4.49
CA ALA A 255 16.76 -6.99 4.54
C ALA A 255 16.39 -7.68 3.23
N GLU A 256 16.60 -7.01 2.08
CA GLU A 256 16.38 -7.61 0.75
C GLU A 256 17.28 -8.83 0.53
N THR A 257 18.54 -8.78 0.97
CA THR A 257 19.50 -9.88 0.81
C THR A 257 19.09 -11.12 1.59
N VAL A 258 18.49 -10.96 2.78
CA VAL A 258 18.01 -12.08 3.63
C VAL A 258 16.53 -12.41 3.42
N GLY A 259 15.83 -11.64 2.58
CA GLY A 259 14.41 -11.82 2.29
C GLY A 259 13.50 -11.47 3.46
N SER A 260 13.84 -10.45 4.25
CA SER A 260 12.96 -9.86 5.28
C SER A 260 12.06 -8.79 4.66
N GLU A 261 10.81 -8.70 5.11
CA GLU A 261 9.90 -7.64 4.68
C GLU A 261 10.30 -6.33 5.37
N VAL A 262 10.24 -5.20 4.66
CA VAL A 262 10.52 -3.87 5.23
C VAL A 262 9.26 -3.02 5.14
N GLU A 263 8.89 -2.42 6.26
CA GLU A 263 7.73 -1.53 6.36
C GLU A 263 8.18 -0.20 6.98
N ILE A 264 7.92 0.89 6.23
CA ILE A 264 8.19 2.26 6.67
C ILE A 264 6.93 2.76 7.37
N ILE A 265 7.06 3.18 8.62
CA ILE A 265 5.97 3.63 9.47
C ILE A 265 5.97 5.16 9.54
N SER A 266 4.82 5.75 9.22
CA SER A 266 4.62 7.19 9.26
C SER A 266 4.50 7.70 10.71
N THR A 267 5.04 8.88 10.95
CA THR A 267 4.95 9.61 12.22
C THR A 267 3.65 10.40 12.38
N GLU A 268 2.72 10.27 11.44
CA GLU A 268 1.37 10.85 11.55
C GLU A 268 0.48 10.12 12.57
N THR A 269 0.85 8.88 12.93
CA THR A 269 0.11 8.06 13.90
C THR A 269 0.74 8.08 15.30
N GLU A 270 -0.08 7.87 16.34
CA GLU A 270 0.44 7.74 17.72
C GLU A 270 1.43 6.59 17.84
N GLU A 271 1.14 5.46 17.18
CA GLU A 271 1.97 4.28 17.11
C GLU A 271 3.33 4.54 16.42
N GLY A 272 3.34 5.29 15.30
CA GLY A 272 4.57 5.67 14.63
C GLY A 272 5.42 6.64 15.44
N ILE A 273 4.79 7.59 16.13
CA ILE A 273 5.48 8.49 17.09
C ILE A 273 6.10 7.67 18.23
N GLN A 274 5.39 6.65 18.71
CA GLN A 274 5.89 5.75 19.75
C GLN A 274 7.10 4.94 19.25
N LEU A 275 7.04 4.40 18.02
CA LEU A 275 8.18 3.72 17.39
C LEU A 275 9.43 4.61 17.37
N LEU A 276 9.27 5.86 16.95
CA LEU A 276 10.37 6.83 16.88
C LEU A 276 10.92 7.20 18.26
N LYS A 277 10.04 7.60 19.19
CA LYS A 277 10.46 8.18 20.47
C LYS A 277 10.88 7.14 21.52
N ALA A 278 10.17 6.02 21.60
CA ALA A 278 10.41 5.02 22.63
C ALA A 278 11.45 3.97 22.19
N PHE A 279 11.49 3.64 20.90
CA PHE A 279 12.34 2.56 20.37
C PHE A 279 13.44 3.06 19.43
N GLY A 280 13.62 4.38 19.32
CA GLY A 280 14.68 4.99 18.50
C GLY A 280 14.41 4.92 16.99
N GLY A 281 13.17 4.64 16.59
CA GLY A 281 12.73 4.61 15.18
C GLY A 281 13.03 3.31 14.43
N MET A 282 13.42 2.26 15.15
CA MET A 282 13.69 0.94 14.57
C MET A 282 13.12 -0.17 15.46
N GLY A 283 12.39 -1.09 14.84
CA GLY A 283 11.91 -2.31 15.48
C GLY A 283 11.93 -3.47 14.49
N ALA A 284 11.90 -4.69 15.00
CA ALA A 284 11.80 -5.88 14.18
C ALA A 284 10.87 -6.90 14.83
N ILE A 285 10.08 -7.57 13.99
CA ILE A 285 9.33 -8.77 14.35
C ILE A 285 10.13 -9.95 13.83
N LEU A 286 10.40 -10.93 14.68
CA LEU A 286 11.25 -12.08 14.39
C LEU A 286 10.41 -13.28 13.93
N ARG A 287 10.97 -14.11 13.05
CA ARG A 287 10.42 -15.43 12.66
C ARG A 287 10.66 -16.47 13.74
N TYR A 288 11.82 -16.38 14.39
CA TYR A 288 12.27 -17.26 15.45
C TYR A 288 13.28 -16.51 16.32
N ARG A 289 13.44 -16.96 17.57
CA ARG A 289 14.47 -16.46 18.46
C ARG A 289 15.72 -17.35 18.32
N PRO A 290 16.88 -16.79 17.95
CA PRO A 290 18.13 -17.55 17.87
C PRO A 290 18.65 -18.00 19.23
#